data_AF-A0AAI9MUV8-F1
#
_entry.id   AF-A0AAI9MUV8-F1
#
_cell.length_a   1.000
_cell.length_b   1.000
_cell.length_c   1.000
_cell.angle_alpha   90.00
_cell.angle_beta   90.00
_cell.angle_gamma   90.00
#
_symmetry.space_group_name_H-M   'P 1'
#
loop_
_entity.id
_entity.type
_entity.pdbx_description
1 polymer ?
#
loop_
_entity_poly.entity_id
_entity_poly.type
_entity_poly.pdbx_seq_one_letter_code
_entity_poly.pdbx_strand_id
1 'polypeptide(L)'
;MCKFKHVAFLAVVAITASGCSTEGNELCIFGIESWNKNYTNYDNPIYQDAKGKELSRQARNKLLKQADEYAKGFINEDYDIAETLCSKLDTNDVIFETLHVQSKITDENGMRFLTVPINYTGSQAAVVQLIKDRDKPFSSRIKSGLAEGGGDKIVEGPCLNDMCNKNDLITFCESKQRTLLKDKKYVDNLKASYIRESGIVITFPTEEKKIYECKKPKLF
;
A
#
# COMPACT_ATOMS: atom_id res chain seq x y z
N MET A 1 69.81 -8.57 -28.56
CA MET A 1 68.51 -8.44 -27.87
C MET A 1 67.97 -7.04 -28.13
N CYS A 2 66.73 -6.96 -28.62
CA CYS A 2 65.95 -5.76 -28.95
C CYS A 2 65.95 -4.71 -27.82
N LYS A 3 65.82 -3.39 -28.06
CA LYS A 3 64.61 -2.77 -28.60
C LYS A 3 64.87 -1.38 -29.21
N PHE A 4 64.06 -1.12 -30.24
CA PHE A 4 64.02 0.02 -31.14
C PHE A 4 63.27 1.24 -30.55
N LYS A 5 63.85 2.41 -30.83
CA LYS A 5 63.29 3.69 -31.34
C LYS A 5 61.96 4.23 -30.79
N HIS A 6 62.07 5.48 -30.34
CA HIS A 6 61.00 6.48 -30.24
C HIS A 6 60.45 6.83 -31.64
N VAL A 7 59.13 6.85 -31.79
CA VAL A 7 58.42 7.62 -32.84
C VAL A 7 57.16 8.22 -32.22
N ALA A 8 56.97 9.50 -32.53
CA ALA A 8 55.94 10.44 -32.09
C ALA A 8 54.49 10.00 -32.34
N PHE A 9 53.51 10.63 -31.66
CA PHE A 9 52.21 10.89 -32.27
C PHE A 9 51.50 12.11 -31.63
N LEU A 10 51.36 13.17 -32.42
CA LEU A 10 50.34 14.21 -32.30
C LEU A 10 48.99 13.56 -32.65
N ALA A 11 48.00 13.63 -31.75
CA ALA A 11 46.61 13.37 -32.09
C ALA A 11 45.71 14.37 -31.36
N VAL A 12 45.32 15.39 -32.12
CA VAL A 12 44.10 16.17 -31.89
C VAL A 12 42.94 15.18 -31.79
N VAL A 13 42.21 15.17 -30.67
CA VAL A 13 40.92 14.48 -30.60
C VAL A 13 39.86 15.51 -30.23
N ALA A 14 39.00 15.72 -31.22
CA ALA A 14 37.82 16.56 -31.16
C ALA A 14 36.84 16.05 -30.10
N ILE A 15 36.24 17.03 -29.44
CA ILE A 15 35.09 16.90 -28.55
C ILE A 15 33.94 16.29 -29.35
N THR A 16 33.46 15.12 -28.93
CA THR A 16 32.07 14.73 -29.15
C THR A 16 31.48 14.31 -27.81
N ALA A 17 30.54 15.13 -27.35
CA ALA A 17 29.75 14.90 -26.17
C ALA A 17 28.91 13.63 -26.33
N SER A 18 29.00 12.72 -25.37
CA SER A 18 27.85 11.91 -24.97
C SER A 18 28.11 11.26 -23.62
N GLY A 19 27.11 11.32 -22.74
CA GLY A 19 26.97 10.37 -21.64
C GLY A 19 27.60 10.79 -20.31
N CYS A 20 26.95 11.73 -19.61
CA CYS A 20 26.97 11.70 -18.15
C CYS A 20 26.13 10.50 -17.68
N SER A 21 26.76 9.50 -17.08
CA SER A 21 26.10 8.61 -16.12
C SER A 21 27.14 7.86 -15.30
N THR A 22 26.99 7.95 -13.98
CA THR A 22 27.31 6.94 -12.95
C THR A 22 28.76 6.47 -12.79
N GLU A 23 29.21 6.49 -11.52
CA GLU A 23 30.39 5.82 -10.98
C GLU A 23 31.76 6.28 -11.52
N GLY A 24 32.58 6.86 -10.64
CA GLY A 24 33.95 7.28 -10.95
C GLY A 24 34.02 8.61 -11.68
N ASN A 25 33.97 9.72 -10.94
CA ASN A 25 34.14 11.05 -11.52
C ASN A 25 35.61 11.51 -11.36
N GLU A 26 36.47 11.19 -12.33
CA GLU A 26 37.87 11.64 -12.37
C GLU A 26 38.01 13.16 -12.65
N LEU A 27 36.90 13.92 -12.75
CA LEU A 27 36.90 15.34 -13.09
C LEU A 27 36.17 16.26 -12.07
N CYS A 28 36.18 15.96 -10.76
CA CYS A 28 35.87 16.99 -9.74
C CYS A 28 37.08 17.96 -9.59
N ILE A 29 37.35 18.79 -10.60
CA ILE A 29 38.52 19.72 -10.65
C ILE A 29 38.52 20.74 -9.49
N PHE A 30 37.36 21.02 -8.88
CA PHE A 30 37.21 21.99 -7.78
C PHE A 30 37.02 21.38 -6.39
N GLY A 31 37.29 20.07 -6.23
CA GLY A 31 37.22 19.34 -4.96
C GLY A 31 35.88 18.65 -4.70
N ILE A 32 35.94 17.63 -3.82
CA ILE A 32 34.79 16.84 -3.36
C ILE A 32 34.43 17.32 -1.95
N GLU A 33 33.16 17.62 -1.71
CA GLU A 33 32.64 17.78 -0.35
C GLU A 33 31.98 16.47 0.07
N SER A 34 32.23 16.06 1.31
CA SER A 34 31.57 14.91 1.91
C SER A 34 30.88 15.31 3.19
N TRP A 35 29.64 14.88 3.35
CA TRP A 35 28.88 15.03 4.58
C TRP A 35 28.09 13.76 4.85
N ASN A 36 27.63 13.64 6.08
CA ASN A 36 26.77 12.55 6.46
C ASN A 36 25.31 13.00 6.40
N LYS A 37 24.45 12.11 5.92
CA LYS A 37 23.01 12.28 5.92
C LYS A 37 22.36 11.06 6.56
N ASN A 38 21.53 11.31 7.55
CA ASN A 38 20.67 10.28 8.11
C ASN A 38 19.57 9.93 7.10
N TYR A 39 19.34 8.64 6.90
CA TYR A 39 18.27 8.14 6.06
C TYR A 39 17.59 6.96 6.77
N THR A 40 16.27 6.86 6.59
CA THR A 40 15.48 5.75 7.10
C THR A 40 15.55 4.59 6.12
N ASN A 41 15.95 3.42 6.58
CA ASN A 41 16.04 2.21 5.78
C ASN A 41 14.67 1.52 5.72
N TYR A 42 13.81 1.99 4.84
CA TYR A 42 12.46 1.43 4.64
C TYR A 42 12.47 -0.02 4.13
N ASP A 43 13.58 -0.46 3.52
CA ASP A 43 13.72 -1.82 2.99
C ASP A 43 13.95 -2.87 4.08
N ASN A 44 14.37 -2.45 5.28
CA ASN A 44 14.67 -3.34 6.40
C ASN A 44 13.82 -3.02 7.65
N PRO A 45 12.51 -3.29 7.62
CA PRO A 45 11.65 -3.11 8.77
C PRO A 45 12.02 -4.05 9.92
N ILE A 46 11.99 -3.50 11.14
CA ILE A 46 12.14 -4.22 12.40
C ILE A 46 10.74 -4.42 12.99
N TYR A 47 10.47 -5.64 13.47
CA TYR A 47 9.18 -6.00 14.05
C TYR A 47 9.38 -6.22 15.54
N GLN A 48 8.64 -5.47 16.35
CA GLN A 48 8.78 -5.48 17.81
C GLN A 48 7.47 -5.90 18.47
N ASP A 49 7.58 -6.66 19.56
CA ASP A 49 6.44 -6.95 20.42
C ASP A 49 6.00 -5.70 21.21
N ALA A 50 4.89 -5.81 21.94
CA ALA A 50 4.35 -4.71 22.76
C ALA A 50 5.32 -4.20 23.86
N LYS A 51 6.43 -4.91 24.13
CA LYS A 51 7.47 -4.52 25.09
C LYS A 51 8.70 -3.90 24.38
N GLY A 52 8.65 -3.69 23.08
CA GLY A 52 9.73 -3.15 22.27
C GLY A 52 10.84 -4.16 21.94
N LYS A 53 10.64 -5.45 22.22
CA LYS A 53 11.64 -6.49 21.91
C LYS A 53 11.49 -6.93 20.46
N GLU A 54 12.60 -6.95 19.72
CA GLU A 54 12.63 -7.45 18.36
C GLU A 54 12.23 -8.94 18.29
N LEU A 55 11.36 -9.25 17.34
CA LEU A 55 10.93 -10.61 17.05
C LEU A 55 12.10 -11.45 16.51
N SER A 56 12.18 -12.70 16.96
CA SER A 56 13.11 -13.65 16.35
C SER A 56 12.80 -13.84 14.86
N ARG A 57 13.82 -14.21 14.07
CA ARG A 57 13.64 -14.48 12.62
C ARG A 57 12.50 -15.46 12.33
N GLN A 58 12.36 -16.50 13.16
CA GLN A 58 11.29 -17.49 13.02
C GLN A 58 9.90 -16.89 13.31
N ALA A 59 9.78 -16.12 14.40
CA ALA A 59 8.52 -15.45 14.75
C ALA A 59 8.11 -14.42 13.69
N ARG A 60 9.06 -13.62 13.20
CA ARG A 60 8.85 -12.67 12.10
C ARG A 60 8.37 -13.38 10.83
N ASN A 61 9.04 -14.44 10.40
CA ASN A 61 8.64 -15.16 9.19
C ASN A 61 7.23 -15.77 9.33
N LYS A 62 6.89 -16.30 10.50
CA LYS A 62 5.54 -16.81 10.79
C LYS A 62 4.50 -15.69 10.70
N LEU A 63 4.75 -14.55 11.35
CA LEU A 63 3.88 -13.38 11.31
C LEU A 63 3.64 -12.89 9.88
N LEU A 64 4.70 -12.75 9.09
CA LEU A 64 4.60 -12.30 7.70
C LEU A 64 3.83 -13.28 6.82
N LYS A 65 3.99 -14.59 7.05
CA LYS A 65 3.20 -15.61 6.37
C LYS A 65 1.72 -15.51 6.73
N GLN A 66 1.40 -15.37 8.01
CA GLN A 66 0.02 -15.21 8.47
C GLN A 66 -0.61 -13.92 7.94
N ALA A 67 0.15 -12.82 7.87
CA ALA A 67 -0.32 -11.57 7.29
C ALA A 67 -0.62 -11.72 5.79
N ASP A 68 0.20 -12.48 5.04
CA ASP A 68 -0.02 -12.77 3.63
C ASP A 68 -1.24 -13.67 3.40
N GLU A 69 -1.39 -14.73 4.20
CA GLU A 69 -2.55 -15.61 4.19
C GLU A 69 -3.83 -14.83 4.54
N TYR A 70 -3.77 -13.95 5.55
CA TYR A 70 -4.87 -13.07 5.93
C TYR A 70 -5.27 -12.15 4.78
N ALA A 71 -4.32 -11.42 4.19
CA ALA A 71 -4.62 -10.46 3.12
C ALA A 71 -5.24 -11.15 1.90
N LYS A 72 -4.68 -12.29 1.47
CA LYS A 72 -5.23 -13.07 0.36
C LYS A 72 -6.59 -13.67 0.71
N GLY A 73 -6.76 -14.19 1.92
CA GLY A 73 -8.02 -14.73 2.40
C GLY A 73 -9.11 -13.67 2.42
N PHE A 74 -8.82 -12.50 2.97
CA PHE A 74 -9.73 -11.35 3.02
C PHE A 74 -10.18 -10.92 1.61
N ILE A 75 -9.23 -10.78 0.68
CA ILE A 75 -9.55 -10.39 -0.71
C ILE A 75 -10.38 -11.48 -1.41
N ASN A 76 -9.95 -12.74 -1.31
CA ASN A 76 -10.62 -13.84 -1.99
C ASN A 76 -12.03 -14.04 -1.48
N GLU A 77 -12.23 -13.90 -0.17
CA GLU A 77 -13.55 -14.02 0.44
C GLU A 77 -14.57 -13.07 -0.21
N ASP A 78 -14.21 -11.82 -0.45
CA ASP A 78 -15.09 -10.85 -1.11
C ASP A 78 -15.36 -11.18 -2.58
N TYR A 79 -14.35 -11.68 -3.30
CA TYR A 79 -14.55 -12.16 -4.67
C TYR A 79 -15.40 -13.43 -4.74
N ASP A 80 -15.25 -14.36 -3.80
CA ASP A 80 -16.06 -15.57 -3.72
C ASP A 80 -17.52 -15.20 -3.46
N ILE A 81 -17.79 -14.23 -2.58
CA ILE A 81 -19.15 -13.70 -2.38
C ILE A 81 -19.67 -13.08 -3.67
N ALA A 82 -18.92 -12.18 -4.30
CA ALA A 82 -19.34 -11.53 -5.54
C ALA A 82 -19.68 -12.56 -6.62
N GLU A 83 -18.91 -13.65 -6.69
CA GLU A 83 -19.13 -14.75 -7.62
C GLU A 83 -20.47 -15.46 -7.39
N THR A 84 -20.86 -15.70 -6.12
CA THR A 84 -22.19 -16.26 -5.83
C THR A 84 -23.33 -15.33 -6.28
N LEU A 85 -23.13 -14.02 -6.17
CA LEU A 85 -24.11 -12.99 -6.56
C LEU A 85 -24.26 -12.86 -8.08
N CYS A 86 -23.31 -13.33 -8.89
CA CYS A 86 -23.43 -13.31 -10.35
C CYS A 86 -24.70 -14.00 -10.85
N SER A 87 -25.09 -15.11 -10.21
CA SER A 87 -26.32 -15.85 -10.54
C SER A 87 -27.62 -15.07 -10.28
N LYS A 88 -27.52 -13.96 -9.54
CA LYS A 88 -28.64 -13.11 -9.17
C LYS A 88 -28.81 -11.89 -10.07
N LEU A 89 -27.89 -11.63 -11.01
CA LEU A 89 -27.92 -10.43 -11.85
C LEU A 89 -29.20 -10.30 -12.70
N ASP A 90 -29.75 -11.44 -13.14
CA ASP A 90 -30.97 -11.50 -13.96
C ASP A 90 -32.25 -11.71 -13.12
N THR A 91 -32.11 -11.69 -11.80
CA THR A 91 -33.26 -11.76 -10.89
C THR A 91 -33.71 -10.35 -10.51
N ASN A 92 -34.96 -10.23 -10.05
CA ASN A 92 -35.47 -8.98 -9.48
C ASN A 92 -35.01 -8.78 -8.01
N ASP A 93 -34.04 -9.57 -7.54
CA ASP A 93 -33.50 -9.48 -6.18
C ASP A 93 -32.67 -8.18 -6.02
N VAL A 94 -32.75 -7.56 -4.85
CA VAL A 94 -31.90 -6.43 -4.49
C VAL A 94 -30.53 -6.96 -4.06
N ILE A 95 -29.53 -6.84 -4.94
CA ILE A 95 -28.16 -7.32 -4.67
C ILE A 95 -27.42 -6.31 -3.79
N PHE A 96 -27.28 -5.08 -4.27
CA PHE A 96 -26.70 -3.95 -3.57
C PHE A 96 -27.80 -2.94 -3.25
N GLU A 97 -27.78 -2.39 -2.05
CA GLU A 97 -28.73 -1.36 -1.64
C GLU A 97 -28.11 0.04 -1.77
N THR A 98 -28.96 1.00 -2.06
CA THR A 98 -28.67 2.41 -1.86
C THR A 98 -29.26 2.79 -0.52
N LEU A 99 -28.40 3.24 0.39
CA LEU A 99 -28.76 3.50 1.79
C LEU A 99 -28.68 4.99 2.07
N HIS A 100 -29.71 5.50 2.74
CA HIS A 100 -29.67 6.80 3.37
C HIS A 100 -29.06 6.63 4.75
N VAL A 101 -27.86 7.16 4.94
CA VAL A 101 -27.13 7.06 6.20
C VAL A 101 -26.99 8.43 6.83
N GLN A 102 -27.34 8.51 8.12
CA GLN A 102 -27.13 9.70 8.92
C GLN A 102 -25.89 9.49 9.79
N SER A 103 -24.76 9.98 9.29
CA SER A 103 -23.50 9.87 10.01
C SER A 103 -23.39 10.91 11.13
N LYS A 104 -22.88 10.51 12.29
CA LYS A 104 -22.68 11.38 13.45
C LYS A 104 -21.21 11.37 13.85
N ILE A 105 -20.66 12.55 14.13
CA ILE A 105 -19.35 12.67 14.72
C ILE A 105 -19.52 12.60 16.24
N THR A 106 -18.81 11.70 16.88
CA THR A 106 -18.75 11.56 18.34
C THR A 106 -17.30 11.70 18.79
N ASP A 107 -17.09 12.35 19.93
CA ASP A 107 -15.76 12.43 20.53
C ASP A 107 -15.74 11.51 21.75
N GLU A 108 -14.88 10.50 21.73
CA GLU A 108 -14.69 9.57 22.85
C GLU A 108 -13.20 9.51 23.23
N ASN A 109 -12.87 9.77 24.50
CA ASN A 109 -11.48 9.79 24.99
C ASN A 109 -10.53 10.70 24.20
N GLY A 110 -11.04 11.84 23.68
CA GLY A 110 -10.26 12.78 22.87
C GLY A 110 -9.98 12.31 21.44
N MET A 111 -10.53 11.17 21.03
CA MET A 111 -10.52 10.69 19.65
C MET A 111 -11.86 10.97 18.99
N ARG A 112 -11.81 11.47 17.75
CA ARG A 112 -12.99 11.77 16.94
C ARG A 112 -13.39 10.54 16.15
N PHE A 113 -14.59 10.04 16.40
CA PHE A 113 -15.21 8.91 15.73
C PHE A 113 -16.31 9.37 14.79
N LEU A 114 -16.44 8.67 13.66
CA LEU A 114 -17.59 8.81 12.77
C LEU A 114 -18.47 7.56 12.95
N THR A 115 -19.62 7.73 13.59
CA THR A 115 -20.62 6.68 13.72
C THR A 115 -21.57 6.73 12.53
N VAL A 116 -21.74 5.61 11.83
CA VAL A 116 -22.65 5.50 10.69
C VAL A 116 -23.64 4.38 10.99
N PRO A 117 -24.87 4.68 11.46
CA PRO A 117 -25.90 3.67 11.66
C PRO A 117 -26.35 3.16 10.29
N ILE A 118 -26.18 1.87 10.04
CA ILE A 118 -26.56 1.23 8.78
C ILE A 118 -27.64 0.20 9.08
N ASN A 119 -28.80 0.34 8.44
CA ASN A 119 -29.87 -0.65 8.47
C ASN A 119 -30.09 -1.14 7.04
N TYR A 120 -29.77 -2.41 6.79
CA TYR A 120 -29.94 -3.03 5.49
C TYR A 120 -31.34 -3.63 5.39
N THR A 121 -32.13 -3.19 4.41
CA THR A 121 -33.57 -3.48 4.34
C THR A 121 -33.92 -4.73 3.51
N GLY A 122 -32.92 -5.40 2.94
CA GLY A 122 -33.13 -6.49 1.99
C GLY A 122 -31.95 -6.87 1.08
N SER A 123 -30.78 -6.21 1.19
CA SER A 123 -29.60 -6.52 0.36
C SER A 123 -29.06 -7.93 0.61
N GLN A 124 -28.90 -8.71 -0.47
CA GLN A 124 -28.23 -10.02 -0.42
C GLN A 124 -26.76 -9.89 -0.02
N ALA A 125 -26.06 -8.86 -0.50
CA ALA A 125 -24.69 -8.58 -0.07
C ALA A 125 -24.63 -8.28 1.43
N ALA A 126 -25.63 -7.58 2.00
CA ALA A 126 -25.64 -7.20 3.40
C ALA A 126 -25.84 -8.36 4.35
N VAL A 127 -26.73 -9.30 4.03
CA VAL A 127 -26.96 -10.50 4.84
C VAL A 127 -25.66 -11.28 5.03
N VAL A 128 -24.90 -11.45 3.94
CA VAL A 128 -23.62 -12.16 3.97
C VAL A 128 -22.57 -11.38 4.76
N GLN A 129 -22.56 -10.05 4.65
CA GLN A 129 -21.61 -9.21 5.41
C GLN A 129 -21.91 -9.16 6.90
N LEU A 130 -23.16 -8.97 7.32
CA LEU A 130 -23.56 -8.94 8.73
C LEU A 130 -23.19 -10.23 9.48
N ILE A 131 -23.31 -11.39 8.82
CA ILE A 131 -22.91 -12.68 9.40
C ILE A 131 -21.39 -12.73 9.64
N LYS A 132 -20.60 -12.13 8.73
CA LYS A 132 -19.13 -12.21 8.72
C LYS A 132 -18.47 -11.14 9.58
N ASP A 133 -19.07 -9.96 9.66
CA ASP A 133 -18.58 -8.83 10.44
C ASP A 133 -18.81 -9.00 11.95
N ARG A 134 -19.62 -10.00 12.36
CA ARG A 134 -19.89 -10.31 13.77
C ARG A 134 -18.62 -10.48 14.60
N ASP A 135 -17.56 -11.00 14.00
CA ASP A 135 -16.31 -11.34 14.67
C ASP A 135 -15.11 -10.51 14.17
N LYS A 136 -15.32 -9.47 13.34
CA LYS A 136 -14.23 -8.64 12.76
C LYS A 136 -14.28 -7.18 13.27
N PRO A 137 -13.14 -6.57 13.65
CA PRO A 137 -13.10 -5.20 14.19
C PRO A 137 -13.18 -4.09 13.11
N PHE A 138 -13.09 -4.42 11.81
CA PHE A 138 -13.09 -3.45 10.71
C PHE A 138 -14.13 -3.82 9.65
N SER A 139 -15.23 -3.07 9.55
CA SER A 139 -16.15 -3.12 8.41
C SER A 139 -16.21 -1.75 7.71
N SER A 140 -15.21 -1.43 6.88
CA SER A 140 -15.23 -0.22 6.04
C SER A 140 -15.69 -0.54 4.61
N ARG A 141 -16.82 -1.22 4.48
CA ARG A 141 -17.36 -1.70 3.19
C ARG A 141 -18.41 -0.75 2.61
N ILE A 142 -18.28 0.54 2.89
CA ILE A 142 -19.00 1.61 2.21
C ILE A 142 -17.95 2.44 1.47
N LYS A 143 -18.20 2.74 0.19
CA LYS A 143 -17.28 3.55 -0.64
C LYS A 143 -16.93 4.85 0.08
N SER A 144 -15.64 5.22 0.06
CA SER A 144 -15.01 6.28 0.87
C SER A 144 -15.52 7.71 0.58
N GLY A 145 -16.79 7.98 0.86
CA GLY A 145 -17.39 9.34 0.92
C GLY A 145 -17.89 9.70 2.33
N LEU A 146 -17.84 8.75 3.27
CA LEU A 146 -18.29 8.96 4.65
C LEU A 146 -17.26 9.73 5.48
N ALA A 147 -15.96 9.52 5.22
CA ALA A 147 -14.86 9.93 6.10
C ALA A 147 -14.70 11.44 6.35
N GLU A 148 -15.35 12.31 5.56
CA GLU A 148 -15.07 13.75 5.59
C GLU A 148 -16.09 14.60 6.36
N GLY A 149 -17.16 14.02 6.93
CA GLY A 149 -18.09 14.80 7.75
C GLY A 149 -19.36 14.07 8.18
N GLY A 150 -19.91 14.49 9.32
CA GLY A 150 -21.24 14.09 9.77
C GLY A 150 -22.34 14.69 8.89
N GLY A 151 -23.53 14.10 8.92
CA GLY A 151 -24.68 14.52 8.13
C GLY A 151 -25.33 13.39 7.34
N ASP A 152 -26.39 13.76 6.61
CA ASP A 152 -27.18 12.86 5.79
C ASP A 152 -26.48 12.63 4.45
N LYS A 153 -26.26 11.35 4.12
CA LYS A 153 -25.57 10.93 2.91
C LYS A 153 -26.32 9.77 2.26
N ILE A 154 -26.27 9.72 0.94
CA ILE A 154 -26.67 8.55 0.18
C ILE A 154 -25.40 7.78 -0.12
N VAL A 155 -25.37 6.51 0.26
CA VAL A 155 -24.23 5.63 0.01
C VAL A 155 -24.67 4.37 -0.70
N GLU A 156 -23.81 3.88 -1.58
CA GLU A 156 -23.93 2.55 -2.16
C GLU A 156 -23.23 1.56 -1.24
N GLY A 157 -23.95 0.52 -0.84
CA GLY A 157 -23.39 -0.48 0.04
C GLY A 157 -24.38 -1.56 0.39
N PRO A 158 -23.87 -2.74 0.77
CA PRO A 158 -22.47 -2.99 1.12
C PRO A 158 -21.55 -3.31 -0.07
N CYS A 159 -20.28 -2.91 -0.01
CA CYS A 159 -19.29 -3.14 -1.06
C CYS A 159 -18.48 -4.42 -0.84
N LEU A 160 -18.12 -5.11 -1.92
CA LEU A 160 -17.19 -6.26 -1.94
C LEU A 160 -15.94 -5.84 -2.70
N ASN A 161 -14.82 -5.55 -2.02
CA ASN A 161 -13.58 -5.11 -2.71
C ASN A 161 -13.83 -4.02 -3.78
N ASP A 162 -14.41 -2.89 -3.36
CA ASP A 162 -14.83 -1.76 -4.21
C ASP A 162 -15.99 -2.04 -5.20
N MET A 163 -16.52 -3.26 -5.27
CA MET A 163 -17.78 -3.54 -5.98
C MET A 163 -18.96 -3.13 -5.12
N CYS A 164 -19.52 -1.94 -5.36
CA CYS A 164 -20.56 -1.34 -4.52
C CYS A 164 -21.94 -1.32 -5.18
N ASN A 165 -22.01 -1.60 -6.49
CA ASN A 165 -23.23 -1.55 -7.26
C ASN A 165 -23.31 -2.68 -8.31
N LYS A 166 -24.45 -2.75 -8.99
CA LYS A 166 -24.74 -3.79 -9.98
C LYS A 166 -23.77 -3.75 -11.18
N ASN A 167 -23.33 -2.58 -11.62
CA ASN A 167 -22.44 -2.45 -12.78
C ASN A 167 -21.03 -2.98 -12.50
N ASP A 168 -20.50 -2.69 -11.31
CA ASP A 168 -19.22 -3.23 -10.86
C ASP A 168 -19.27 -4.77 -10.80
N LEU A 169 -20.38 -5.32 -10.28
CA LEU A 169 -20.61 -6.75 -10.23
C LEU A 169 -20.72 -7.37 -11.63
N ILE A 170 -21.44 -6.76 -12.57
CA ILE A 170 -21.51 -7.23 -13.98
C ILE A 170 -20.09 -7.34 -14.56
N THR A 171 -19.29 -6.29 -14.42
CA THR A 171 -17.90 -6.24 -14.91
C THR A 171 -17.05 -7.36 -14.30
N PHE A 172 -17.22 -7.61 -13.00
CA PHE A 172 -16.56 -8.73 -12.34
C PHE A 172 -17.08 -10.09 -12.85
N CYS A 173 -18.39 -10.27 -13.01
CA CYS A 173 -18.97 -11.54 -13.43
C CYS A 173 -18.58 -11.94 -14.86
N GLU A 174 -18.38 -10.96 -15.75
CA GLU A 174 -17.88 -11.18 -17.11
C GLU A 174 -16.41 -11.60 -17.14
N SER A 175 -15.58 -11.01 -16.28
CA SER A 175 -14.12 -11.19 -16.33
C SER A 175 -13.58 -12.23 -15.34
N LYS A 176 -14.27 -12.43 -14.21
CA LYS A 176 -13.87 -13.19 -13.02
C LYS A 176 -12.47 -12.83 -12.50
N GLN A 177 -11.98 -11.64 -12.84
CA GLN A 177 -10.64 -11.21 -12.48
C GLN A 177 -10.59 -10.73 -11.04
N ARG A 178 -9.65 -11.30 -10.27
CA ARG A 178 -9.34 -10.90 -8.89
C ARG A 178 -8.24 -9.86 -8.86
N THR A 179 -8.50 -8.68 -9.42
CA THR A 179 -7.51 -7.62 -9.64
C THR A 179 -6.83 -7.14 -8.36
N LEU A 180 -7.54 -7.04 -7.23
CA LEU A 180 -6.96 -6.59 -5.96
C LEU A 180 -5.90 -7.54 -5.39
N LEU A 181 -5.88 -8.83 -5.77
CA LEU A 181 -4.78 -9.72 -5.38
C LEU A 181 -3.44 -9.30 -5.98
N LYS A 182 -3.47 -8.55 -7.08
CA LYS A 182 -2.28 -8.03 -7.77
C LYS A 182 -1.94 -6.59 -7.35
N ASP A 183 -2.85 -5.92 -6.65
CA ASP A 183 -2.58 -4.59 -6.10
C ASP A 183 -1.68 -4.72 -4.87
N LYS A 184 -0.38 -4.53 -5.09
CA LYS A 184 0.63 -4.61 -4.05
C LYS A 184 0.35 -3.65 -2.90
N LYS A 185 -0.10 -2.42 -3.18
CA LYS A 185 -0.36 -1.41 -2.14
C LYS A 185 -1.53 -1.84 -1.26
N TYR A 186 -2.61 -2.33 -1.85
CA TYR A 186 -3.77 -2.81 -1.11
C TYR A 186 -3.43 -4.04 -0.24
N VAL A 187 -2.74 -5.01 -0.82
CA VAL A 187 -2.26 -6.21 -0.11
C VAL A 187 -1.34 -5.84 1.05
N ASP A 188 -0.39 -4.94 0.83
CA ASP A 188 0.56 -4.50 1.86
C ASP A 188 -0.16 -3.72 2.99
N ASN A 189 -1.21 -2.95 2.67
CA ASN A 189 -2.05 -2.29 3.67
C ASN A 189 -2.81 -3.29 4.56
N LEU A 190 -3.39 -4.35 3.97
CA LEU A 190 -4.06 -5.41 4.73
C LEU A 190 -3.08 -6.17 5.62
N LYS A 191 -1.90 -6.50 5.11
CA LYS A 191 -0.81 -7.10 5.90
C LYS A 191 -0.43 -6.22 7.09
N ALA A 192 -0.25 -4.92 6.86
CA ALA A 192 0.10 -3.98 7.91
C ALA A 192 -1.03 -3.78 8.95
N SER A 193 -2.30 -3.86 8.56
CA SER A 193 -3.44 -3.87 9.49
C SER A 193 -3.40 -5.11 10.38
N TYR A 194 -3.28 -6.31 9.80
CA TYR A 194 -3.16 -7.56 10.55
C TYR A 194 -2.01 -7.55 11.55
N ILE A 195 -0.84 -7.06 11.12
CA ILE A 195 0.35 -6.97 11.99
C ILE A 195 0.11 -6.02 13.17
N ARG A 196 -0.49 -4.85 12.92
CA ARG A 196 -0.81 -3.88 13.98
C ARG A 196 -1.85 -4.42 14.97
N GLU A 197 -2.90 -5.08 14.47
CA GLU A 197 -3.93 -5.72 15.30
C GLU A 197 -3.38 -6.89 16.13
N SER A 198 -2.31 -7.53 15.66
CA SER A 198 -1.56 -8.55 16.40
C SER A 198 -0.68 -7.98 17.53
N GLY A 199 -0.72 -6.67 17.78
CA GLY A 199 0.08 -6.00 18.81
C GLY A 199 1.57 -5.88 18.48
N ILE A 200 1.93 -5.97 17.18
CA ILE A 200 3.30 -5.84 16.69
C ILE A 200 3.50 -4.44 16.13
N VAL A 201 4.60 -3.79 16.54
CA VAL A 201 5.01 -2.49 16.04
C VAL A 201 6.05 -2.69 14.94
N ILE A 202 5.87 -2.01 13.81
CA ILE A 202 6.84 -1.97 12.70
C ILE A 202 7.65 -0.68 12.86
N THR A 203 8.96 -0.81 13.03
CA THR A 203 9.91 0.30 13.10
C THR A 203 10.91 0.21 11.95
N PHE A 204 11.55 1.33 11.62
CA PHE A 204 12.53 1.42 10.54
C PHE A 204 13.82 2.00 11.08
N PRO A 205 14.97 1.31 10.94
CA PRO A 205 16.23 1.83 11.42
C PRO A 205 16.64 3.06 10.62
N THR A 206 17.18 4.05 11.32
CA THR A 206 17.83 5.21 10.71
C THR A 206 19.32 4.92 10.64
N GLU A 207 19.87 4.99 9.43
CA GLU A 207 21.28 4.79 9.16
C GLU A 207 21.92 6.10 8.72
N GLU A 208 23.22 6.23 8.95
CA GLU A 208 24.01 7.37 8.49
C GLU A 208 24.71 6.99 7.18
N LYS A 209 24.41 7.71 6.09
CA LYS A 209 25.10 7.53 4.81
C LYS A 209 26.02 8.70 4.55
N LYS A 210 27.27 8.41 4.23
CA LYS A 210 28.21 9.41 3.73
C LYS A 210 27.90 9.70 2.27
N ILE A 211 27.62 10.96 1.97
CA ILE A 211 27.33 11.48 0.63
C ILE A 211 28.57 12.23 0.13
N TYR A 212 28.86 12.08 -1.15
CA TYR A 212 29.93 12.80 -1.84
C TYR A 212 29.31 13.59 -2.99
N GLU A 213 29.51 14.90 -3.03
CA GLU A 213 29.10 15.73 -4.16
C GLU A 213 30.26 16.60 -4.63
N CYS A 214 30.37 16.83 -5.94
CA CYS A 214 31.33 17.80 -6.44
C CYS A 214 30.87 19.22 -6.02
N LYS A 215 31.82 20.03 -5.56
CA LYS A 215 31.56 21.41 -5.19
C LYS A 215 31.07 22.20 -6.42
N LYS A 216 29.92 22.88 -6.32
CA LYS A 216 29.48 23.82 -7.37
C LYS A 216 30.51 24.96 -7.47
N PRO A 217 31.00 25.31 -8.68
CA PRO A 217 31.90 26.45 -8.83
C PRO A 217 31.16 27.72 -8.37
N LYS A 218 31.84 28.53 -7.54
CA LYS A 218 31.35 29.88 -7.22
C LYS A 218 31.46 30.71 -8.49
N LEU A 219 30.34 31.00 -9.13
CA LEU A 219 30.27 32.01 -10.18
C LEU A 219 30.39 33.37 -9.50
N PHE A 220 31.49 34.08 -9.78
CA PHE A 220 31.66 35.49 -9.44
C PHE A 220 30.85 36.35 -10.39
#